data_AF-A0A0C9MPJ2-F1
#
_entry.id   AF-A0A0C9MPJ2-F1
#
_cell.length_a   1.000
_cell.length_b   1.000
_cell.length_c   1.000
_cell.angle_alpha   90.00
_cell.angle_beta   90.00
_cell.angle_gamma   90.00
#
_symmetry.space_group_name_H-M   'P 1'
#
loop_
_entity.id
_entity.type
_entity.pdbx_description
1 polymer ?
#
loop_
_entity_poly.entity_id
_entity_poly.type
_entity_poly.pdbx_seq_one_letter_code
_entity_poly.pdbx_strand_id
1 'polypeptide(L)'
;MPSTTSFDLFGDFSQDEQRDLDERRNHLNKQVEEKIASLSSDPQQRTMAENRLVFSRARSGEMDRPGLHCQLLSQSECQHVLDTCRRETEWTTDRHSAFATTDIPIRNHDQLAFLETLIKDRLFDELAHHYGFKTADLEFRDVFLVKYSANGQKGLRLHTDGCLFSLTLLISHEHDFQGGGTYYGSIDKVVHLKQGDAAYHAARVMHSGIDITQGVRYILVGFVDTVDTIAKDKRANKQVLRN
;
A
#
# COMPACT_ATOMS: atom_id res chain seq x y z
N MET A 1 7.51 19.06 -54.35
CA MET A 1 7.83 18.23 -53.18
C MET A 1 7.00 18.77 -52.02
N PRO A 2 5.90 18.12 -51.60
CA PRO A 2 5.15 18.57 -50.43
C PRO A 2 5.94 18.19 -49.18
N SER A 3 6.25 19.19 -48.34
CA SER A 3 6.89 19.02 -47.05
C SER A 3 5.95 18.27 -46.10
N THR A 4 6.28 17.03 -45.78
CA THR A 4 5.67 16.27 -44.70
C THR A 4 5.97 16.95 -43.37
N THR A 5 5.03 17.72 -42.84
CA THR A 5 5.04 18.16 -41.45
C THR A 5 4.89 16.92 -40.58
N SER A 6 5.97 16.54 -39.90
CA SER A 6 5.98 15.53 -38.86
C SER A 6 4.98 15.94 -37.79
N PHE A 7 3.87 15.20 -37.67
CA PHE A 7 2.94 15.34 -36.56
C PHE A 7 3.65 14.81 -35.31
N ASP A 8 4.16 15.73 -34.49
CA ASP A 8 4.80 15.38 -33.23
C ASP A 8 3.71 15.14 -32.18
N LEU A 9 3.39 13.86 -31.98
CA LEU A 9 2.37 13.39 -31.03
C LEU A 9 2.69 13.77 -29.57
N PHE A 10 3.93 14.22 -29.30
CA PHE A 10 4.42 14.60 -27.97
C PHE A 10 4.85 16.07 -27.88
N GLY A 11 4.40 16.93 -28.79
CA GLY A 11 4.64 18.38 -28.69
C GLY A 11 4.03 18.97 -27.41
N ASP A 12 4.71 19.95 -26.82
CA ASP A 12 4.17 20.71 -25.68
C ASP A 12 2.83 21.35 -26.07
N PHE A 13 1.82 21.22 -25.20
CA PHE A 13 0.50 21.82 -25.41
C PHE A 13 0.61 23.31 -25.71
N SER A 14 -0.18 23.78 -26.67
CA SER A 14 -0.35 25.22 -26.86
C SER A 14 -0.92 25.85 -25.58
N GLN A 15 -0.69 27.16 -25.38
CA GLN A 15 -1.21 27.87 -24.21
C GLN A 15 -2.73 27.79 -24.10
N ASP A 16 -3.43 27.78 -25.24
CA ASP A 16 -4.89 27.62 -25.28
C ASP A 16 -5.32 26.20 -24.88
N GLU A 17 -4.64 25.15 -25.36
CA GLU A 17 -4.90 23.77 -24.93
C GLU A 17 -4.62 23.57 -23.44
N GLN A 18 -3.55 24.17 -22.93
CA GLN A 18 -3.22 24.13 -21.50
C GLN A 18 -4.31 24.83 -20.66
N ARG A 19 -4.80 26.00 -21.12
CA ARG A 19 -5.90 26.72 -20.47
C ARG A 19 -7.19 25.89 -20.47
N ASP A 20 -7.55 25.30 -21.61
CA ASP A 20 -8.75 24.47 -21.72
C ASP A 20 -8.68 23.23 -20.81
N LEU A 21 -7.51 22.61 -20.70
CA LEU A 21 -7.27 21.50 -19.77
C LEU A 21 -7.39 21.96 -18.30
N ASP A 22 -6.86 23.13 -17.97
CA ASP A 22 -6.94 23.70 -16.63
C ASP A 22 -8.38 24.06 -16.24
N GLU A 23 -9.15 24.65 -17.16
CA GLU A 23 -10.57 24.95 -16.96
C GLU A 23 -11.38 23.68 -16.72
N ARG A 24 -11.18 22.63 -17.53
CA ARG A 24 -11.84 21.33 -17.34
C ARG A 24 -11.47 20.72 -15.99
N ARG A 25 -10.19 20.75 -15.62
CA ARG A 25 -9.69 20.25 -14.33
C ARG A 25 -10.32 21.00 -13.16
N ASN A 26 -10.40 22.32 -13.24
CA ASN A 26 -11.00 23.17 -12.21
C ASN A 26 -12.51 22.90 -12.09
N HIS A 27 -13.22 22.76 -13.21
CA HIS A 27 -14.63 22.41 -13.22
C HIS A 27 -14.90 21.06 -12.56
N LEU A 28 -14.11 20.03 -12.92
CA LEU A 28 -14.21 18.70 -12.31
C LEU A 28 -13.88 18.72 -10.82
N ASN A 29 -12.86 19.47 -10.40
CA ASN A 29 -12.51 19.62 -8.99
C ASN A 29 -13.66 20.27 -8.20
N LYS A 30 -14.26 21.33 -8.74
CA LYS A 30 -15.41 21.99 -8.12
C LYS A 30 -16.60 21.04 -7.95
N GLN A 31 -16.94 20.27 -8.98
CA GLN A 31 -18.02 19.27 -8.88
C GLN A 31 -17.73 18.20 -7.82
N VAL A 32 -16.47 17.77 -7.69
CA VAL A 32 -16.07 16.82 -6.65
C VAL A 32 -16.17 17.43 -5.26
N GLU A 33 -15.75 18.68 -5.09
CA GLU A 33 -15.86 19.42 -3.81
C GLU A 33 -17.32 19.61 -3.39
N GLU A 34 -18.19 20.05 -4.32
CA GLU A 34 -19.63 20.17 -4.09
C GLU A 34 -20.25 18.82 -3.71
N LYS A 35 -19.85 17.74 -4.42
CA LYS A 35 -20.28 16.39 -4.08
C LYS A 35 -19.84 16.01 -2.67
N ILE A 36 -18.57 16.19 -2.31
CA ILE A 36 -18.07 15.87 -0.96
C ILE A 36 -18.79 16.68 0.11
N ALA A 37 -19.02 17.97 -0.12
CA ALA A 37 -19.74 18.84 0.79
C ALA A 37 -21.20 18.41 1.02
N SER A 38 -21.81 17.71 0.06
CA SER A 38 -23.17 17.15 0.19
C SER A 38 -23.22 15.81 0.94
N LEU A 39 -22.08 15.15 1.17
CA LEU A 39 -22.02 13.85 1.84
C LEU A 39 -22.11 14.01 3.36
N SER A 40 -22.57 12.95 4.04
CA SER A 40 -22.52 12.86 5.49
C SER A 40 -21.07 12.95 6.00
N SER A 41 -20.85 13.72 7.07
CA SER A 41 -19.58 13.76 7.78
C SER A 41 -19.25 12.41 8.44
N ASP A 42 -20.26 11.62 8.81
CA ASP A 42 -20.10 10.28 9.39
C ASP A 42 -19.77 9.23 8.30
N PRO A 43 -18.58 8.59 8.34
CA PRO A 43 -18.22 7.50 7.44
C PRO A 43 -19.20 6.32 7.42
N GLN A 44 -19.91 6.08 8.52
CA GLN A 44 -20.86 4.97 8.64
C GLN A 44 -22.11 5.18 7.78
N GLN A 45 -22.43 6.43 7.43
CA GLN A 45 -23.57 6.78 6.58
C GLN A 45 -23.22 6.89 5.08
N ARG A 46 -21.94 6.74 4.73
CA ARG A 46 -21.46 6.81 3.35
C ARG A 46 -21.35 5.42 2.73
N THR A 47 -21.45 5.37 1.41
CA THR A 47 -21.09 4.19 0.62
C THR A 47 -19.57 4.02 0.54
N MET A 48 -19.09 2.82 0.18
CA MET A 48 -17.66 2.58 -0.04
C MET A 48 -17.04 3.54 -1.07
N ALA A 49 -17.76 3.84 -2.15
CA ALA A 49 -17.30 4.76 -3.19
C ALA A 49 -17.19 6.21 -2.69
N GLU A 50 -18.12 6.63 -1.84
CA GLU A 50 -18.09 7.95 -1.21
C GLU A 50 -16.97 8.05 -0.18
N ASN A 51 -16.76 7.03 0.65
CA ASN A 51 -15.63 6.99 1.58
C ASN A 51 -14.29 7.05 0.83
N ARG A 52 -14.13 6.31 -0.28
CA ARG A 52 -12.96 6.45 -1.14
C ARG A 52 -12.81 7.85 -1.73
N LEU A 53 -13.91 8.47 -2.18
CA LEU A 53 -13.88 9.83 -2.73
C LEU A 53 -13.40 10.83 -1.67
N VAL A 54 -13.99 10.80 -0.47
CA VAL A 54 -13.58 11.64 0.66
C VAL A 54 -12.12 11.38 1.01
N PHE A 55 -11.72 10.12 1.22
CA PHE A 55 -10.34 9.74 1.52
C PHE A 55 -9.35 10.25 0.46
N SER A 56 -9.67 10.10 -0.83
CA SER A 56 -8.79 10.54 -1.92
C SER A 56 -8.54 12.05 -1.96
N ARG A 57 -9.49 12.84 -1.44
CA ARG A 57 -9.44 14.31 -1.42
C ARG A 57 -9.03 14.88 -0.06
N ALA A 58 -9.23 14.14 1.02
CA ALA A 58 -8.70 14.44 2.34
C ALA A 58 -7.18 14.26 2.35
N ARG A 59 -6.47 15.20 1.70
CA ARG A 59 -5.02 15.37 1.84
C ARG A 59 -4.76 16.19 3.10
N SER A 60 -5.10 15.63 4.26
CA SER A 60 -4.72 16.23 5.53
C SER A 60 -3.31 15.76 5.88
N GLY A 61 -2.51 16.66 6.45
CA GLY A 61 -1.18 16.30 6.94
C GLY A 61 -1.19 15.22 8.01
N GLU A 62 -2.36 14.89 8.59
CA GLU A 62 -2.51 13.82 9.57
C GLU A 62 -2.68 12.43 8.91
N MET A 63 -3.52 12.30 7.88
CA MET A 63 -3.76 11.01 7.19
C MET A 63 -2.56 10.56 6.34
N ASP A 64 -1.73 11.51 5.90
CA ASP A 64 -0.54 11.20 5.11
C ASP A 64 0.68 10.89 6.01
N ARG A 65 0.59 11.06 7.33
CA ARG A 65 1.64 10.62 8.26
C ARG A 65 1.51 9.12 8.51
N PRO A 66 2.63 8.38 8.59
CA PRO A 66 2.58 6.98 8.95
C PRO A 66 2.08 6.82 10.40
N GLY A 67 1.03 6.03 10.58
CA GLY A 67 0.58 5.57 11.89
C GLY A 67 1.41 4.39 12.37
N LEU A 68 1.45 4.18 13.69
CA LEU A 68 2.22 3.12 14.34
C LEU A 68 1.33 2.34 15.29
N HIS A 69 1.42 1.02 15.24
CA HIS A 69 0.80 0.11 16.19
C HIS A 69 1.89 -0.76 16.82
N CYS A 70 2.16 -0.54 18.10
CA CYS A 70 3.18 -1.28 18.82
C CYS A 70 2.67 -2.66 19.24
N GLN A 71 3.51 -3.69 19.15
CA GLN A 71 3.21 -5.06 19.59
C GLN A 71 1.93 -5.66 18.95
N LEU A 72 1.71 -5.41 17.66
CA LEU A 72 0.64 -6.05 16.90
C LEU A 72 0.76 -7.57 16.95
N LEU A 73 2.00 -8.07 16.85
CA LEU A 73 2.36 -9.45 17.17
C LEU A 73 3.29 -9.49 18.38
N SER A 74 3.12 -10.53 19.20
CA SER A 74 4.07 -10.88 20.23
C SER A 74 5.38 -11.39 19.63
N GLN A 75 6.45 -11.38 20.43
CA GLN A 75 7.74 -11.94 20.03
C GLN A 75 7.64 -13.44 19.71
N SER A 76 6.83 -14.20 20.45
CA SER A 76 6.58 -15.62 20.18
C SER A 76 5.86 -15.86 18.85
N GLU A 77 4.87 -15.02 18.51
CA GLU A 77 4.20 -15.09 17.22
C GLU A 77 5.17 -14.74 16.08
N CYS A 78 5.99 -13.70 16.25
CA CYS A 78 7.04 -13.35 15.28
C CYS A 78 8.04 -14.48 15.09
N GLN A 79 8.49 -15.12 16.17
CA GLN A 79 9.42 -16.24 16.09
C GLN A 79 8.81 -17.44 15.35
N HIS A 80 7.54 -17.75 15.59
CA HIS A 80 6.83 -18.80 14.86
C HIS A 80 6.81 -18.53 13.35
N VAL A 81 6.53 -17.28 12.95
CA VAL A 81 6.57 -16.85 11.55
C VAL A 81 7.99 -16.94 10.98
N LEU A 82 9.00 -16.49 11.71
CA LEU A 82 10.42 -16.55 11.29
C LEU A 82 10.87 -17.99 11.05
N ASP A 83 10.52 -18.91 11.95
CA ASP A 83 10.91 -20.31 11.83
C ASP A 83 10.32 -20.94 10.56
N THR A 84 9.09 -20.58 10.21
CA THR A 84 8.47 -20.96 8.94
C THR A 84 9.20 -20.33 7.75
N CYS A 85 9.45 -19.02 7.78
CA CYS A 85 10.17 -18.30 6.70
C CYS A 85 11.59 -18.82 6.45
N ARG A 86 12.28 -19.30 7.51
CA ARG A 86 13.64 -19.84 7.42
C ARG A 86 13.69 -21.23 6.77
N ARG A 87 12.60 -22.01 6.90
CA ARG A 87 12.45 -23.31 6.25
C ARG A 87 11.94 -23.20 4.81
N GLU A 88 11.39 -22.05 4.45
CA GLU A 88 10.80 -21.82 3.14
C GLU A 88 11.85 -21.77 2.03
N THR A 89 11.60 -22.50 0.95
CA THR A 89 12.46 -22.58 -0.23
C THR A 89 11.84 -21.93 -1.46
N GLU A 90 10.52 -21.72 -1.49
CA GLU A 90 9.77 -21.23 -2.64
C GLU A 90 9.55 -19.71 -2.61
N TRP A 91 10.63 -18.95 -2.49
CA TRP A 91 10.58 -17.48 -2.59
C TRP A 91 10.37 -17.04 -4.03
N THR A 92 9.37 -16.18 -4.26
CA THR A 92 9.11 -15.56 -5.58
C THR A 92 9.84 -14.22 -5.70
N THR A 93 10.09 -13.74 -6.93
CA THR A 93 10.84 -12.49 -7.15
C THR A 93 10.21 -11.55 -8.19
N ASP A 94 9.04 -11.91 -8.73
CA ASP A 94 8.42 -11.27 -9.89
C ASP A 94 6.89 -11.11 -9.77
N ARG A 95 6.33 -11.25 -8.56
CA ARG A 95 4.87 -11.14 -8.33
C ARG A 95 4.29 -9.75 -8.59
N HIS A 96 5.06 -8.70 -8.35
CA HIS A 96 4.65 -7.30 -8.58
C HIS A 96 5.51 -6.65 -9.64
N SER A 97 4.92 -6.34 -10.80
CA SER A 97 5.63 -5.93 -12.01
C SER A 97 6.37 -4.57 -11.90
N ALA A 98 5.86 -3.64 -11.09
CA ALA A 98 6.45 -2.31 -10.96
C ALA A 98 7.59 -2.26 -9.92
N PHE A 99 7.45 -3.02 -8.83
CA PHE A 99 8.33 -3.01 -7.66
C PHE A 99 8.39 -4.42 -7.07
N ALA A 100 9.15 -5.29 -7.72
CA ALA A 100 9.21 -6.69 -7.34
C ALA A 100 9.99 -6.89 -6.04
N THR A 101 9.49 -7.79 -5.21
CA THR A 101 10.11 -8.19 -3.94
C THR A 101 10.42 -9.68 -3.93
N THR A 102 11.41 -10.06 -3.13
CA THR A 102 11.62 -11.46 -2.75
C THR A 102 10.59 -11.80 -1.69
N ASP A 103 9.48 -12.43 -2.08
CA ASP A 103 8.31 -12.60 -1.21
C ASP A 103 7.56 -13.92 -1.36
N ILE A 104 6.71 -14.20 -0.38
CA ILE A 104 5.75 -15.31 -0.37
C ILE A 104 4.34 -14.81 0.01
N PRO A 105 3.28 -15.17 -0.74
CA PRO A 105 1.91 -14.91 -0.33
C PRO A 105 1.52 -15.79 0.86
N ILE A 106 0.79 -15.24 1.83
CA ILE A 106 0.44 -16.01 3.05
C ILE A 106 -0.92 -16.71 2.99
N ARG A 107 -1.83 -16.27 2.10
CA ARG A 107 -3.23 -16.72 2.04
C ARG A 107 -3.46 -18.22 1.94
N ASN A 108 -2.68 -18.86 1.08
CA ASN A 108 -2.80 -20.30 0.82
C ASN A 108 -1.65 -21.08 1.46
N HIS A 109 -0.91 -20.44 2.37
CA HIS A 109 0.24 -21.05 3.01
C HIS A 109 -0.19 -21.64 4.35
N ASP A 110 -0.07 -22.96 4.50
CA ASP A 110 -0.62 -23.73 5.62
C ASP A 110 -0.23 -23.19 7.01
N GLN A 111 1.02 -22.74 7.16
CA GLN A 111 1.55 -22.22 8.43
C GLN A 111 1.46 -20.69 8.58
N LEU A 112 0.98 -19.94 7.58
CA LEU A 112 1.03 -18.46 7.58
C LEU A 112 -0.33 -17.81 7.33
N ALA A 113 -1.30 -18.52 6.79
CA ALA A 113 -2.63 -18.00 6.48
C ALA A 113 -3.36 -17.41 7.70
N PHE A 114 -3.07 -17.91 8.90
CA PHE A 114 -3.64 -17.41 10.15
C PHE A 114 -3.36 -15.91 10.41
N LEU A 115 -2.24 -15.40 9.88
CA LEU A 115 -1.82 -14.00 10.08
C LEU A 115 -2.82 -13.02 9.47
N GLU A 116 -3.48 -13.38 8.37
CA GLU A 116 -4.45 -12.49 7.73
C GLU A 116 -5.62 -12.19 8.68
N THR A 117 -6.22 -13.24 9.24
CA THR A 117 -7.30 -13.10 10.23
C THR A 117 -6.81 -12.39 11.50
N LEU A 118 -5.64 -12.77 12.00
CA LEU A 118 -5.08 -12.21 13.23
C LEU A 118 -4.84 -10.70 13.14
N ILE A 119 -4.28 -10.24 12.01
CA ILE A 119 -4.03 -8.81 11.79
C ILE A 119 -5.34 -8.06 11.60
N LYS A 120 -6.32 -8.65 10.90
CA LYS A 120 -7.65 -8.05 10.76
C LYS A 120 -8.29 -7.81 12.11
N ASP A 121 -8.33 -8.84 12.94
CA ASP A 121 -8.97 -8.77 14.26
C ASP A 121 -8.31 -7.74 15.20
N ARG A 122 -6.99 -7.52 15.05
CA ARG A 122 -6.23 -6.61 15.94
C ARG A 122 -6.11 -5.18 15.43
N LEU A 123 -6.13 -4.96 14.12
CA LEU A 123 -5.73 -3.67 13.53
C LEU A 123 -6.82 -3.02 12.65
N PHE A 124 -7.75 -3.76 12.05
CA PHE A 124 -8.62 -3.17 11.03
C PHE A 124 -9.61 -2.14 11.57
N ASP A 125 -10.06 -2.27 12.82
CA ASP A 125 -10.91 -1.26 13.46
C ASP A 125 -10.17 0.08 13.62
N GLU A 126 -8.89 0.04 13.98
CA GLU A 126 -8.03 1.23 14.08
C GLU A 126 -7.86 1.89 12.71
N LEU A 127 -7.53 1.10 11.67
CA LEU A 127 -7.37 1.61 10.30
C LEU A 127 -8.67 2.22 9.77
N ALA A 128 -9.79 1.55 9.99
CA ALA A 128 -11.11 2.01 9.58
C ALA A 128 -11.43 3.36 10.23
N HIS A 129 -11.20 3.47 11.53
CA HIS A 129 -11.42 4.72 12.26
C HIS A 129 -10.51 5.84 11.77
N HIS A 130 -9.21 5.57 11.65
CA HIS A 130 -8.20 6.55 11.25
C HIS A 130 -8.44 7.10 9.83
N TYR A 131 -8.81 6.24 8.89
CA TYR A 131 -9.01 6.63 7.48
C TYR A 131 -10.46 6.96 7.11
N GLY A 132 -11.41 6.82 8.04
CA GLY A 132 -12.81 7.14 7.80
C GLY A 132 -13.52 6.14 6.89
N PHE A 133 -13.41 4.85 7.24
CA PHE A 133 -14.10 3.73 6.61
C PHE A 133 -14.89 2.92 7.64
N LYS A 134 -15.71 1.98 7.17
CA LYS A 134 -16.31 0.95 8.00
C LYS A 134 -15.38 -0.25 7.98
N THR A 135 -15.13 -0.89 9.12
CA THR A 135 -14.26 -2.08 9.20
C THR A 135 -14.73 -3.17 8.22
N ALA A 136 -16.05 -3.39 8.15
CA ALA A 136 -16.65 -4.39 7.26
C ALA A 136 -16.47 -4.10 5.76
N ASP A 137 -16.15 -2.85 5.39
CA ASP A 137 -15.91 -2.46 4.01
C ASP A 137 -14.47 -2.78 3.57
N LEU A 138 -13.56 -3.07 4.51
CA LEU A 138 -12.13 -3.24 4.27
C LEU A 138 -11.74 -4.71 4.24
N GLU A 139 -10.83 -5.04 3.34
CA GLU A 139 -10.25 -6.37 3.20
C GLU A 139 -8.81 -6.26 2.69
N PHE A 140 -7.98 -7.25 2.98
CA PHE A 140 -6.71 -7.36 2.29
C PHE A 140 -6.95 -7.53 0.78
N ARG A 141 -6.33 -6.67 -0.02
CA ARG A 141 -6.14 -6.90 -1.45
C ARG A 141 -5.08 -7.98 -1.66
N ASP A 142 -3.94 -7.82 -0.99
CA ASP A 142 -2.83 -8.77 -0.98
C ASP A 142 -2.13 -8.70 0.38
N VAL A 143 -1.53 -9.81 0.80
CA VAL A 143 -0.76 -9.89 2.04
C VAL A 143 0.33 -10.96 1.88
N PHE A 144 1.57 -10.57 2.18
CA PHE A 144 2.74 -11.36 1.85
C PHE A 144 3.91 -11.03 2.78
N LEU A 145 4.84 -11.98 2.92
CA LEU A 145 6.08 -11.81 3.66
C LEU A 145 7.21 -11.50 2.69
N VAL A 146 7.96 -10.45 2.97
CA VAL A 146 9.12 -10.00 2.19
C VAL A 146 10.40 -10.33 2.94
N LYS A 147 11.40 -10.79 2.21
CA LYS A 147 12.75 -11.06 2.69
C LYS A 147 13.74 -10.11 2.05
N TYR A 148 14.38 -9.28 2.87
CA TYR A 148 15.58 -8.54 2.49
C TYR A 148 16.83 -9.23 3.02
N SER A 149 17.87 -9.30 2.20
CA SER A 149 19.17 -9.88 2.53
C SER A 149 20.29 -8.95 2.06
N ALA A 150 21.33 -8.78 2.88
CA ALA A 150 22.52 -8.02 2.49
C ALA A 150 23.22 -8.58 1.23
N ASN A 151 22.99 -9.85 0.90
CA ASN A 151 23.55 -10.52 -0.29
C ASN A 151 22.52 -10.70 -1.42
N GLY A 152 21.32 -10.13 -1.29
CA GLY A 152 20.25 -10.22 -2.27
C GLY A 152 19.56 -8.88 -2.44
N GLN A 153 18.23 -8.88 -2.45
CA GLN A 153 17.47 -7.64 -2.39
C GLN A 153 17.62 -7.00 -1.01
N LYS A 154 18.13 -5.76 -0.95
CA LYS A 154 18.46 -5.07 0.31
C LYS A 154 17.36 -4.15 0.82
N GLY A 155 16.55 -3.65 -0.10
CA GLY A 155 15.50 -2.67 0.14
C GLY A 155 14.64 -2.53 -1.10
N LEU A 156 13.87 -1.44 -1.16
CA LEU A 156 12.96 -1.16 -2.26
C LEU A 156 12.94 0.34 -2.55
N ARG A 157 13.13 0.69 -3.82
CA ARG A 157 13.19 2.08 -4.30
C ARG A 157 11.93 2.87 -3.96
N LEU A 158 12.04 4.19 -3.98
CA LEU A 158 10.95 5.12 -3.68
C LEU A 158 9.74 4.91 -4.62
N HIS A 159 8.55 4.73 -4.04
CA HIS A 159 7.31 4.42 -4.77
C HIS A 159 6.03 4.78 -3.98
N THR A 160 4.87 4.61 -4.63
CA THR A 160 3.54 4.56 -4.03
C THR A 160 2.91 3.22 -4.33
N ASP A 161 1.88 2.84 -3.56
CA ASP A 161 1.21 1.56 -3.73
C ASP A 161 -0.09 1.66 -4.53
N GLY A 162 -0.44 0.56 -5.19
CA GLY A 162 -1.68 0.40 -5.96
C GLY A 162 -2.86 -0.10 -5.13
N CYS A 163 -3.06 0.46 -3.94
CA CYS A 163 -4.15 0.10 -3.01
C CYS A 163 -4.75 1.34 -2.33
N LEU A 164 -5.55 1.15 -1.28
CA LEU A 164 -6.11 2.26 -0.50
C LEU A 164 -5.10 2.72 0.57
N PHE A 165 -4.60 1.78 1.37
CA PHE A 165 -3.51 1.98 2.31
C PHE A 165 -2.72 0.68 2.51
N SER A 166 -1.50 0.84 2.97
CA SER A 166 -0.52 -0.22 3.15
C SER A 166 -0.13 -0.35 4.61
N LEU A 167 0.20 -1.56 5.01
CA LEU A 167 0.81 -1.86 6.30
C LEU A 167 2.14 -2.57 6.11
N THR A 168 3.08 -2.27 7.01
CA THR A 168 4.38 -2.93 7.14
C THR A 168 4.55 -3.35 8.59
N LEU A 169 4.72 -4.64 8.83
CA LEU A 169 4.95 -5.22 10.14
C LEU A 169 6.35 -5.83 10.19
N LEU A 170 7.16 -5.46 11.18
CA LEU A 170 8.50 -6.05 11.35
C LEU A 170 8.40 -7.42 12.02
N ILE A 171 8.91 -8.46 11.36
CA ILE A 171 8.88 -9.84 11.84
C ILE A 171 10.24 -10.25 12.42
N SER A 172 11.35 -9.85 11.79
CA SER A 172 12.71 -10.04 12.33
C SER A 172 12.92 -9.26 13.62
N HIS A 173 13.83 -9.74 14.48
CA HIS A 173 14.36 -8.89 15.55
C HIS A 173 15.19 -7.76 14.93
N GLU A 174 15.06 -6.53 15.43
CA GLU A 174 15.79 -5.36 14.92
C GLU A 174 17.32 -5.44 15.09
N HIS A 175 17.83 -6.48 15.76
CA HIS A 175 19.27 -6.75 15.94
C HIS A 175 19.80 -7.85 15.02
N ASP A 176 18.92 -8.52 14.26
CA ASP A 176 19.30 -9.55 13.29
C ASP A 176 19.78 -8.95 11.95
N PHE A 177 19.68 -7.63 11.78
CA PHE A 177 20.10 -6.90 10.59
C PHE A 177 20.62 -5.49 10.96
N GLN A 178 21.36 -4.87 10.04
CA GLN A 178 21.80 -3.47 10.14
C GLN A 178 21.25 -2.64 8.99
N GLY A 179 20.98 -1.36 9.24
CA GLY A 179 20.29 -0.49 8.29
C GLY A 179 18.78 -0.74 8.31
N GLY A 180 18.13 -0.68 7.15
CA GLY A 180 16.69 -0.93 7.07
C GLY A 180 15.82 0.21 7.60
N GLY A 181 14.56 -0.10 7.85
CA GLY A 181 13.50 0.88 8.10
C GLY A 181 12.70 1.20 6.83
N THR A 182 11.77 2.14 6.98
CA THR A 182 10.95 2.64 5.88
C THR A 182 10.99 4.16 5.88
N TYR A 183 11.47 4.75 4.80
CA TYR A 183 11.42 6.20 4.59
C TYR A 183 10.03 6.60 4.11
N TYR A 184 9.49 7.68 4.68
CA TYR A 184 8.21 8.27 4.30
C TYR A 184 8.40 9.72 3.86
N GLY A 185 8.08 10.01 2.59
CA GLY A 185 8.21 11.34 2.01
C GLY A 185 7.27 12.39 2.61
N SER A 186 6.17 11.98 3.22
CA SER A 186 5.23 12.90 3.90
C SER A 186 5.80 13.53 5.18
N ILE A 187 6.79 12.88 5.81
CA ILE A 187 7.46 13.36 7.02
C ILE A 187 8.96 13.55 6.85
N ASP A 188 9.49 13.25 5.65
CA ASP A 188 10.91 13.28 5.31
C ASP A 188 11.80 12.55 6.33
N LYS A 189 11.36 11.35 6.77
CA LYS A 189 12.03 10.58 7.83
C LYS A 189 11.95 9.09 7.60
N VAL A 190 12.93 8.39 8.15
CA VAL A 190 12.94 6.92 8.27
C VAL A 190 12.26 6.53 9.58
N VAL A 191 11.30 5.62 9.48
CA VAL A 191 10.69 4.96 10.63
C VAL A 191 11.35 3.60 10.82
N HIS A 192 11.80 3.35 12.05
CA HIS A 192 12.34 2.07 12.49
C HIS A 192 11.35 1.42 13.45
N LEU A 193 10.92 0.21 13.11
CA LEU A 193 10.01 -0.61 13.91
C LEU A 193 10.82 -1.54 14.81
N LYS A 194 10.22 -1.96 15.94
CA LYS A 194 10.71 -3.12 16.70
C LYS A 194 9.97 -4.38 16.26
N GLN A 195 10.51 -5.53 16.60
CA GLN A 195 9.85 -6.80 16.31
C GLN A 195 8.39 -6.80 16.82
N GLY A 196 7.45 -7.12 15.92
CA GLY A 196 6.03 -7.16 16.21
C GLY A 196 5.30 -5.82 16.06
N ASP A 197 6.01 -4.70 15.85
CA ASP A 197 5.39 -3.41 15.57
C ASP A 197 4.99 -3.28 14.10
N ALA A 198 3.88 -2.59 13.85
CA ALA A 198 3.41 -2.25 12.52
C ALA A 198 3.42 -0.74 12.28
N ALA A 199 3.72 -0.34 11.05
CA ALA A 199 3.42 0.97 10.51
C ALA A 199 2.34 0.83 9.43
N TYR A 200 1.48 1.84 9.29
CA TYR A 200 0.50 1.92 8.21
C TYR A 200 0.46 3.33 7.62
N HIS A 201 0.15 3.43 6.33
CA HIS A 201 0.08 4.72 5.63
C HIS A 201 -0.88 4.65 4.44
N ALA A 202 -1.41 5.81 4.04
CA ALA A 202 -2.14 5.94 2.79
C ALA A 202 -1.24 5.55 1.59
N ALA A 203 -1.80 4.82 0.63
CA ALA A 203 -1.03 4.27 -0.49
C ALA A 203 -0.37 5.34 -1.38
N ARG A 204 -0.93 6.55 -1.39
CA ARG A 204 -0.39 7.73 -2.09
C ARG A 204 0.87 8.31 -1.46
N VAL A 205 1.22 7.91 -0.24
CA VAL A 205 2.43 8.39 0.44
C VAL A 205 3.64 7.75 -0.22
N MET A 206 4.51 8.60 -0.78
CA MET A 206 5.80 8.17 -1.32
C MET A 206 6.64 7.56 -0.20
N HIS A 207 7.13 6.34 -0.40
CA HIS A 207 7.92 5.65 0.61
C HIS A 207 8.95 4.69 -0.03
N SER A 208 9.99 4.32 0.73
CA SER A 208 11.02 3.38 0.29
C SER A 208 11.50 2.50 1.43
N GLY A 209 11.75 1.21 1.15
CA GLY A 209 12.45 0.33 2.06
C GLY A 209 13.94 0.66 2.03
N ILE A 210 14.47 1.19 3.13
CA ILE A 210 15.91 1.51 3.21
C ILE A 210 16.72 0.22 3.17
N ASP A 211 17.84 0.27 2.44
CA ASP A 211 18.71 -0.89 2.28
C ASP A 211 19.25 -1.36 3.64
N ILE A 212 19.24 -2.68 3.83
CA ILE A 212 20.03 -3.31 4.89
C ILE A 212 21.47 -3.54 4.42
N THR A 213 22.41 -3.45 5.35
CA THR A 213 23.85 -3.63 5.08
C THR A 213 24.39 -4.96 5.63
N GLN A 214 23.70 -5.56 6.60
CA GLN A 214 24.05 -6.86 7.19
C GLN A 214 22.79 -7.63 7.57
N GLY A 215 22.91 -8.96 7.64
CA GLY A 215 21.85 -9.84 8.11
C GLY A 215 20.69 -10.05 7.14
N VAL A 216 19.56 -10.46 7.69
CA VAL A 216 18.32 -10.76 6.94
C VAL A 216 17.13 -10.13 7.68
N ARG A 217 16.35 -9.32 6.95
CA ARG A 217 15.18 -8.62 7.47
C ARG A 217 13.92 -9.21 6.85
N TYR A 218 13.04 -9.74 7.69
CA TYR A 218 11.71 -10.19 7.32
C TYR A 218 10.67 -9.17 7.75
N ILE A 219 9.79 -8.78 6.82
CA ILE A 219 8.63 -7.94 7.08
C ILE A 219 7.38 -8.59 6.48
N LEU A 220 6.23 -8.35 7.09
CA LEU A 220 4.95 -8.62 6.46
C LEU A 220 4.42 -7.31 5.85
N VAL A 221 4.02 -7.38 4.60
CA VAL A 221 3.39 -6.27 3.87
C VAL A 221 1.94 -6.66 3.59
N GLY A 222 1.03 -5.71 3.83
CA GLY A 222 -0.37 -5.88 3.54
C GLY A 222 -0.91 -4.69 2.77
N PHE A 223 -1.55 -4.97 1.64
CA PHE A 223 -2.29 -3.98 0.88
C PHE A 223 -3.77 -4.11 1.22
N VAL A 224 -4.38 -3.03 1.70
CA VAL A 224 -5.79 -3.01 2.07
C VAL A 224 -6.58 -2.21 1.04
N ASP A 225 -7.76 -2.71 0.72
CA ASP A 225 -8.70 -2.02 -0.14
C ASP A 225 -10.13 -2.33 0.31
N THR A 226 -11.07 -1.67 -0.33
CA THR A 226 -12.50 -1.91 -0.17
C THR A 226 -12.96 -3.19 -0.87
N VAL A 227 -13.89 -3.91 -0.24
CA VAL A 227 -14.40 -5.19 -0.75
C VAL A 227 -14.98 -5.10 -2.16
N ASP A 228 -15.63 -3.98 -2.53
CA ASP A 228 -16.18 -3.80 -3.88
C ASP A 228 -15.10 -3.60 -4.94
N THR A 229 -13.98 -2.95 -4.59
CA THR A 229 -12.83 -2.76 -5.48
C THR A 229 -12.14 -4.09 -5.74
N ILE A 230 -11.89 -4.87 -4.67
CA ILE A 230 -11.32 -6.22 -4.79
C ILE A 230 -12.22 -7.13 -5.64
N ALA A 231 -13.54 -7.04 -5.47
CA ALA A 231 -14.49 -7.82 -6.25
C ALA A 231 -14.56 -7.41 -7.73
N LYS A 232 -14.28 -6.14 -8.07
CA LYS A 232 -14.19 -5.66 -9.45
C LYS A 232 -12.92 -6.18 -10.13
N ASP A 233 -11.78 -6.11 -9.46
CA ASP A 233 -10.50 -6.59 -10.00
C ASP A 233 -10.54 -8.10 -10.30
N LYS A 234 -11.11 -8.90 -9.39
CA LYS A 234 -11.33 -10.34 -9.61
C LYS A 234 -12.21 -10.63 -10.83
N ARG A 235 -13.20 -9.79 -11.12
CA ARG A 235 -14.08 -9.94 -12.30
C ARG A 235 -13.34 -9.58 -13.60
N ALA A 236 -12.58 -8.48 -13.60
CA ALA A 236 -11.77 -8.06 -14.74
C ALA A 236 -10.74 -9.13 -15.13
N ASN A 237 -10.02 -9.68 -14.14
CA ASN A 237 -9.01 -10.71 -14.40
C ASN A 237 -9.62 -12.01 -14.97
N LYS A 238 -10.82 -12.39 -14.53
CA LYS A 238 -11.54 -13.55 -15.11
C LYS A 238 -11.98 -13.31 -16.55
N GLN A 239 -12.27 -12.07 -16.95
CA GLN A 239 -12.61 -11.73 -18.33
C GLN A 239 -11.38 -11.75 -19.24
N VAL A 240 -10.23 -11.26 -18.75
CA VAL A 240 -8.97 -11.31 -19.50
C VAL A 240 -8.53 -12.75 -19.77
N LEU A 241 -8.65 -13.66 -18.80
CA LEU A 241 -8.30 -15.08 -18.96
C LEU A 241 -9.26 -15.85 -19.88
N ARG A 242 -10.39 -15.26 -20.28
CA ARG A 242 -11.40 -15.89 -21.15
C ARG A 242 -11.30 -15.45 -22.62
N ASN A 243 -10.51 -14.42 -22.90
CA ASN A 243 -10.28 -13.87 -24.24
C ASN A 243 -8.88 -14.24 -24.73
#